data_AF-A0AAN0S7H3-F1
#
_entry.id   AF-A0AAN0S7H3-F1
#
_cell.length_a   1.000
_cell.length_b   1.000
_cell.length_c   1.000
_cell.angle_alpha   90.00
_cell.angle_beta   90.00
_cell.angle_gamma   90.00
#
_symmetry.space_group_name_H-M   'P 1'
#
loop_
_entity.id
_entity.type
_entity.pdbx_description
1 polymer ?
#
loop_
_entity_poly.entity_id
_entity_poly.type
_entity_poly.pdbx_seq_one_letter_code
_entity_poly.pdbx_strand_id
1 'polypeptide(L)'
;MERLPEGTVGTANADFVITTGPNKGKTVDLMYTTKNLKQVEIDGINKFYEKNMTVSREAGALPPGQDQIIKHLNKADIVLVDFSVLTPKNQQIFMGYVKTLPKSQQDKIIILR
;
A
#
# COMPACT_ATOMS: atom_id res chain seq x y z
N MET A 1 8.06 -15.70 6.59
CA MET A 1 7.17 -14.64 7.09
C MET A 1 5.91 -15.31 7.60
N GLU A 2 5.32 -14.78 8.65
CA GLU A 2 4.10 -15.32 9.27
C GLU A 2 3.04 -14.22 9.29
N ARG A 3 1.77 -14.59 9.08
CA ARG A 3 0.64 -13.65 9.13
C ARG A 3 0.44 -13.22 10.58
N LEU A 4 0.32 -11.91 10.82
CA LEU A 4 0.01 -11.39 12.15
C LEU A 4 -1.49 -11.62 12.45
N PRO A 5 -1.85 -12.02 13.68
CA PRO A 5 -3.25 -12.16 14.06
C PRO A 5 -3.97 -10.81 14.06
N GLU A 6 -5.23 -10.82 13.61
CA GLU A 6 -6.08 -9.61 13.59
C GLU A 6 -6.26 -9.07 15.02
N GLY A 7 -6.00 -7.77 15.21
CA GLY A 7 -6.22 -7.09 16.49
C GLY A 7 -5.10 -7.22 17.52
N THR A 8 -3.88 -7.58 17.12
CA THR A 8 -2.74 -7.65 18.05
C THR A 8 -2.36 -6.24 18.54
N VAL A 9 -2.78 -5.91 19.76
CA VAL A 9 -2.51 -4.62 20.41
C VAL A 9 -1.00 -4.44 20.60
N GLY A 10 -0.44 -3.35 20.06
CA GLY A 10 0.98 -2.98 20.22
C GLY A 10 1.90 -3.35 19.06
N THR A 11 1.44 -4.19 18.12
CA THR A 11 2.03 -4.27 16.78
C THR A 11 1.18 -3.41 15.85
N ALA A 12 1.77 -2.41 15.22
CA ALA A 12 1.11 -1.67 14.16
C ALA A 12 0.52 -2.70 13.15
N ASN A 13 -0.73 -2.51 12.74
CA ASN A 13 -1.62 -3.48 12.07
C ASN A 13 -1.14 -4.00 10.68
N ALA A 14 0.15 -4.23 10.50
CA ALA A 14 0.73 -4.84 9.31
C ALA A 14 0.26 -6.28 9.14
N ASP A 15 0.25 -6.76 7.90
CA ASP A 15 -0.28 -8.09 7.57
C ASP A 15 0.65 -9.23 8.02
N PHE A 16 1.96 -9.03 8.03
CA PHE A 16 2.96 -10.07 8.28
C PHE A 16 4.17 -9.58 9.10
N VAL A 17 4.89 -10.53 9.70
CA VAL A 17 6.23 -10.32 10.26
C VAL A 17 7.23 -11.29 9.65
N ILE A 18 8.44 -10.81 9.37
CA ILE A 18 9.53 -11.66 8.89
C ILE A 18 10.15 -12.39 10.08
N THR A 19 10.09 -13.72 10.09
CA THR A 19 10.51 -14.54 11.25
C THR A 19 11.96 -15.04 11.18
N THR A 20 12.60 -14.93 10.01
CA THR A 20 13.97 -15.46 9.77
C THR A 20 14.77 -14.55 8.83
N GLY A 21 16.09 -14.75 8.79
CA GLY A 21 17.00 -14.03 7.89
C GLY A 21 17.33 -12.58 8.32
N PRO A 22 18.02 -11.81 7.45
CA PRO A 22 18.53 -10.47 7.77
C PRO A 22 17.44 -9.43 8.08
N ASN A 23 16.21 -9.66 7.62
CA ASN A 23 15.06 -8.79 7.87
C ASN A 23 14.17 -9.29 9.02
N LYS A 24 14.63 -10.26 9.83
CA LYS A 24 13.87 -10.79 10.96
C LYS A 24 13.38 -9.66 11.88
N GLY A 25 12.11 -9.72 12.27
CA GLY A 25 11.43 -8.75 13.12
C GLY A 25 10.76 -7.60 12.35
N LYS A 26 11.10 -7.38 11.07
CA LYS A 26 10.42 -6.37 10.26
C LYS A 26 9.00 -6.77 9.93
N THR A 27 8.12 -5.79 9.99
CA THR A 27 6.71 -5.89 9.61
C THR A 27 6.53 -5.61 8.12
N VAL A 28 5.66 -6.39 7.48
CA VAL A 28 5.36 -6.32 6.05
C VAL A 28 3.87 -6.15 5.88
N ASP A 29 3.50 -5.24 5.00
CA ASP A 29 2.11 -4.94 4.68
C ASP A 29 1.94 -4.87 3.17
N LEU A 30 0.75 -5.23 2.70
CA LEU A 30 0.52 -5.50 1.29
C LEU A 30 -0.47 -4.50 0.70
N MET A 31 -0.15 -3.99 -0.50
CA MET A 31 -1.05 -3.18 -1.30
C MET A 31 -1.29 -3.81 -2.66
N TYR A 32 -2.56 -3.78 -3.08
CA TYR A 32 -3.02 -4.30 -4.36
C TYR A 32 -2.71 -5.79 -4.61
N THR A 33 -2.54 -6.61 -3.57
CA THR A 33 -2.16 -8.02 -3.76
C THR A 33 -3.31 -8.90 -4.24
N THR A 34 -2.99 -9.79 -5.17
CA THR A 34 -3.91 -10.40 -6.14
C THR A 34 -4.47 -11.76 -5.78
N LYS A 35 -4.09 -12.39 -4.66
CA LYS A 35 -4.40 -13.82 -4.45
C LYS A 35 -5.90 -14.16 -4.55
N ASN A 36 -6.80 -13.18 -4.40
CA ASN A 36 -8.25 -13.36 -4.50
C ASN A 36 -9.01 -12.31 -5.35
N LEU A 37 -8.34 -11.40 -6.08
CA LEU A 37 -9.08 -10.38 -6.84
C LEU A 37 -9.58 -10.93 -8.17
N LYS A 38 -10.89 -10.81 -8.42
CA LYS A 38 -11.51 -11.06 -9.71
C LYS A 38 -11.19 -9.92 -10.66
N GLN A 39 -11.21 -10.19 -11.97
CA GLN A 39 -10.97 -9.15 -12.99
C GLN A 39 -11.90 -7.93 -12.82
N VAL A 40 -13.17 -8.14 -12.46
CA VAL A 40 -14.12 -7.05 -12.19
C VAL A 40 -13.69 -6.13 -11.04
N GLU A 41 -12.99 -6.66 -10.03
CA GLU A 41 -12.48 -5.88 -8.91
C GLU A 41 -11.24 -5.08 -9.34
N ILE A 42 -10.36 -5.68 -10.15
CA ILE A 42 -9.20 -5.01 -10.76
C ILE A 42 -9.67 -3.86 -11.67
N ASP A 43 -10.68 -4.10 -12.49
CA ASP A 43 -11.27 -3.09 -13.37
C ASP A 43 -11.90 -1.96 -12.55
N GLY A 44 -12.60 -2.30 -11.45
CA GLY A 44 -13.15 -1.33 -10.51
C GLY A 44 -12.10 -0.45 -9.87
N ILE A 45 -11.00 -1.05 -9.37
CA ILE A 45 -9.85 -0.32 -8.82
C ILE A 45 -9.33 0.67 -9.87
N ASN A 46 -9.07 0.20 -11.09
CA ASN A 46 -8.48 1.04 -12.12
C ASN A 46 -9.40 2.16 -12.60
N LYS A 47 -10.70 1.88 -12.72
CA LYS A 47 -11.72 2.86 -13.15
C LYS A 47 -11.81 4.08 -12.23
N PHE A 48 -11.65 3.87 -10.92
CA PHE A 48 -11.82 4.93 -9.92
C PHE A 48 -10.49 5.40 -9.30
N TYR A 49 -9.36 4.86 -9.74
CA TYR A 49 -8.04 5.09 -9.13
C TYR A 49 -7.67 6.57 -9.08
N GLU A 50 -7.68 7.25 -10.24
CA GLU A 50 -7.30 8.65 -10.36
C GLU A 50 -8.15 9.56 -9.46
N LYS A 51 -9.48 9.35 -9.47
CA LYS A 51 -10.41 10.08 -8.59
C LYS A 51 -10.04 9.86 -7.12
N ASN A 52 -9.77 8.62 -6.71
CA ASN A 52 -9.40 8.31 -5.33
C ASN A 52 -8.05 8.92 -4.93
N MET A 53 -7.16 9.18 -5.88
CA MET A 53 -5.84 9.76 -5.65
C MET A 53 -5.82 11.30 -5.71
N THR A 54 -6.87 11.95 -6.23
CA THR A 54 -6.85 13.40 -6.50
C THR A 54 -8.02 14.17 -5.88
N VAL A 55 -9.14 13.50 -5.58
CA VAL A 55 -10.35 14.15 -5.05
C VAL A 55 -10.52 13.83 -3.57
N SER A 56 -10.38 14.86 -2.73
CA SER A 56 -10.70 14.78 -1.31
C SER A 56 -12.21 14.78 -1.07
N ARG A 57 -12.66 14.04 -0.06
CA ARG A 57 -14.08 14.00 0.34
C ARG A 57 -14.48 15.19 1.22
N GLU A 58 -13.49 15.78 1.90
CA GLU A 58 -13.65 16.88 2.85
C GLU A 58 -12.56 17.92 2.59
N ALA A 59 -12.87 19.19 2.85
CA ALA A 59 -11.93 20.29 2.65
C ALA A 59 -10.73 20.15 3.59
N GLY A 60 -9.51 20.19 3.04
CA GLY A 60 -8.26 20.05 3.80
C GLY A 60 -7.84 18.61 4.11
N ALA A 61 -8.67 17.60 3.79
CA ALA A 61 -8.30 16.20 3.93
C ALA A 61 -7.50 15.69 2.71
N LEU A 62 -6.71 14.63 2.91
CA LEU A 62 -6.07 13.92 1.80
C LEU A 62 -7.13 13.17 0.96
N PRO A 63 -6.92 12.99 -0.35
CA PRO A 63 -7.67 12.03 -1.14
C PRO A 63 -7.61 10.63 -0.50
N PRO A 64 -8.69 9.84 -0.55
CA PRO A 64 -8.79 8.58 0.19
C PRO A 64 -7.70 7.57 -0.21
N GLY A 65 -7.27 7.56 -1.47
CA GLY A 65 -6.17 6.70 -1.91
C GLY A 65 -4.82 7.12 -1.33
N GLN A 66 -4.57 8.43 -1.20
CA GLN A 66 -3.36 8.96 -0.58
C GLN A 66 -3.31 8.67 0.92
N ASP A 67 -4.43 8.87 1.61
CA ASP A 67 -4.60 8.55 3.04
C ASP A 67 -4.35 7.05 3.30
N GLN A 68 -4.89 6.17 2.46
CA GLN A 68 -4.66 4.73 2.57
C GLN A 68 -3.17 4.38 2.43
N ILE A 69 -2.47 4.94 1.44
CA ILE A 69 -1.02 4.72 1.26
C ILE A 69 -0.26 5.13 2.52
N ILE A 70 -0.55 6.31 3.09
CA ILE A 70 0.10 6.78 4.32
C ILE A 70 -0.17 5.85 5.50
N LYS A 71 -1.40 5.33 5.64
CA LYS A 71 -1.75 4.38 6.70
C LYS A 71 -0.93 3.10 6.61
N HIS A 72 -0.76 2.53 5.43
CA HIS A 72 0.08 1.35 5.21
C HIS A 72 1.55 1.65 5.54
N LEU A 73 2.07 2.79 5.07
CA LEU A 73 3.45 3.21 5.31
C LEU A 73 3.77 3.51 6.79
N ASN A 74 2.79 4.03 7.54
CA ASN A 74 2.96 4.32 8.95
C ASN A 74 2.96 3.05 9.82
N LYS A 75 2.28 1.98 9.40
CA LYS A 75 2.10 0.78 10.21
C LYS A 75 3.09 -0.35 9.90
N ALA A 76 3.90 -0.23 8.86
CA ALA A 76 4.83 -1.27 8.43
C ALA A 76 6.25 -0.76 8.19
N ASP A 77 7.22 -1.66 8.30
CA ASP A 77 8.61 -1.40 7.91
C ASP A 77 8.81 -1.55 6.40
N ILE A 78 8.02 -2.43 5.78
CA ILE A 78 8.05 -2.74 4.35
C ILE A 78 6.61 -2.78 3.82
N VAL A 79 6.35 -2.07 2.73
CA VAL A 79 5.08 -2.10 2.00
C VAL A 79 5.33 -2.68 0.61
N LEU A 80 4.82 -3.88 0.35
CA LEU A 80 4.89 -4.49 -0.98
C LEU A 80 3.70 -4.02 -1.80
N VAL A 81 3.98 -3.51 -3.00
CA VAL A 81 2.95 -2.97 -3.91
C VAL A 81 2.96 -3.77 -5.20
N ASP A 82 1.88 -4.50 -5.45
CA ASP A 82 1.74 -5.31 -6.66
C ASP A 82 1.28 -4.44 -7.84
N PHE A 83 2.20 -4.12 -8.75
CA PHE A 83 1.90 -3.28 -9.91
C PHE A 83 1.15 -4.02 -11.02
N SER A 84 1.07 -5.35 -10.98
CA SER A 84 0.30 -6.12 -11.98
C SER A 84 -1.20 -5.78 -11.94
N VAL A 85 -1.70 -5.23 -10.82
CA VAL A 85 -3.09 -4.79 -10.66
C VAL A 85 -3.37 -3.43 -11.27
N LEU A 86 -2.38 -2.54 -11.32
CA LEU A 86 -2.59 -1.19 -11.81
C LEU A 86 -2.25 -1.09 -13.29
N THR A 87 -3.11 -0.43 -14.06
CA THR A 87 -2.78 -0.01 -15.43
C THR A 87 -1.55 0.90 -15.43
N PRO A 88 -0.80 0.99 -16.55
CA PRO A 88 0.37 1.87 -16.63
C PRO A 88 0.09 3.32 -16.23
N LYS A 89 -1.09 3.86 -16.57
CA LYS A 89 -1.54 5.20 -16.15
C LYS A 89 -1.62 5.30 -14.62
N ASN A 90 -2.24 4.32 -13.96
CA ASN A 90 -2.41 4.34 -12.52
C ASN A 90 -1.11 4.07 -11.75
N GLN A 91 -0.19 3.28 -12.31
CA GLN A 91 1.17 3.14 -11.80
C GLN A 91 1.91 4.49 -11.80
N GLN A 92 1.75 5.30 -12.87
CA GLN A 92 2.34 6.64 -12.93
C GLN A 92 1.74 7.58 -11.87
N ILE A 93 0.42 7.54 -11.65
CA ILE A 93 -0.25 8.32 -10.61
C ILE A 93 0.29 7.93 -9.22
N PHE A 94 0.39 6.62 -8.93
CA PHE A 94 0.97 6.12 -7.69
C PHE A 94 2.40 6.63 -7.49
N MET A 95 3.27 6.44 -8.49
CA MET A 95 4.66 6.88 -8.40
C MET A 95 4.81 8.40 -8.32
N GLY A 96 3.91 9.14 -8.97
CA GLY A 96 3.83 10.59 -8.85
C GLY A 96 3.61 11.03 -7.41
N TYR A 97 2.66 10.40 -6.72
CA TYR A 97 2.42 10.65 -5.30
C TYR A 97 3.57 10.16 -4.40
N VAL A 98 4.11 8.96 -4.63
CA VAL A 98 5.23 8.43 -3.81
C VAL A 98 6.43 9.39 -3.82
N LYS A 99 6.73 10.02 -4.96
CA LYS A 99 7.83 10.99 -5.07
C LYS A 99 7.64 12.25 -4.21
N THR A 100 6.41 12.58 -3.79
CA THR A 100 6.15 13.71 -2.90
C THR A 100 6.31 13.36 -1.43
N LEU A 101 6.47 12.07 -1.08
CA LEU A 101 6.62 11.62 0.28
C LEU A 101 8.06 11.84 0.80
N PRO A 102 8.28 11.91 2.13
CA PRO A 102 9.62 11.89 2.70
C PRO A 102 10.40 10.64 2.28
N LYS A 103 11.72 10.76 2.12
CA LYS A 103 12.60 9.65 1.70
C LYS A 103 12.44 8.40 2.58
N SER A 104 12.28 8.59 3.89
CA SER A 104 12.05 7.51 4.86
C SER A 104 10.77 6.72 4.62
N GLN A 105 9.74 7.33 4.02
CA GLN A 105 8.52 6.65 3.61
C GLN A 105 8.67 6.00 2.23
N GLN A 106 9.37 6.67 1.30
CA GLN A 106 9.68 6.10 -0.01
C GLN A 106 10.47 4.79 0.12
N ASP A 107 11.44 4.73 1.05
CA ASP A 107 12.31 3.56 1.24
C ASP A 107 11.61 2.32 1.80
N LYS A 108 10.40 2.47 2.32
CA LYS A 108 9.59 1.33 2.75
C LYS A 108 8.93 0.59 1.60
N ILE A 109 8.79 1.24 0.44
CA ILE A 109 8.01 0.72 -0.69
C ILE A 109 8.87 -0.21 -1.54
N ILE A 110 8.39 -1.43 -1.76
CA ILE A 110 8.97 -2.37 -2.72
C ILE A 110 7.90 -2.70 -3.78
N ILE A 111 8.23 -2.42 -5.04
CA ILE A 111 7.33 -2.71 -6.16
C ILE A 111 7.54 -4.15 -6.61
N LEU A 112 6.46 -4.93 -6.64
CA LEU A 112 6.40 -6.24 -7.27
C LEU A 112 5.93 -6.06 -8.72
N ARG A 113 6.58 -6.77 -9.65
CA ARG A 113 6.32 -6.70 -11.10
C ARG A 113 6.14 -8.09 -11.68
#